data_AF-T1K2M4-F1
#
_entry.id   AF-T1K2M4-F1
#
_cell.length_a   1.000
_cell.length_b   1.000
_cell.length_c   1.000
_cell.angle_alpha   90.00
_cell.angle_beta   90.00
_cell.angle_gamma   90.00
#
_symmetry.space_group_name_H-M   'P 1'
#
loop_
_entity.id
_entity.type
_entity.pdbx_description
1 polymer ?
#
loop_
_entity_poly.entity_id
_entity_poly.type
_entity_poly.pdbx_seq_one_letter_code
_entity_poly.pdbx_strand_id
1 'polypeptide(L)'
;MLPFANCRFIIFICAILESISRFIPFQNIAFSKKSFGLLSDDDSDEETVKSIQVLENIALGLIMSHRGHRQDETSYVQPHYHFNNNLIRFVSILNFLRFYLILIYKQNDNLNILLGNPFFHENISDIMVYFVIGIGITLCILREYVLYLEETGAQALLCNLRDIKVSGFDKNMLKLTTKQCKLFRSTFHLLITIWIRWIYGVCICTPIVLLNFRIQNQEIVNGGPAMYISHFCWIVLESCTFIFIFVGLMDLGAHITVSVPLYLFRLKSLIEMLKRVKSKQFIDSSFIKGMNTDVISYMNEFDEIIAKNRYLFFFIFVIISFGADTAIFLGLFSKGHSKWISNSLVICGLLELFICGSVVYVGGAFLDHLYVIHGLYVSIIAKAEVKLDQKLKTLEILDRILSPYSGAKVGDAFRGEKLLAVYYVLENASTIMLLICNLQFISSQ
;
A
#
# COMPACT_ATOMS: atom_id res chain seq x y z
N MET A 1 -22.46 5.21 22.36
CA MET A 1 -22.85 3.92 21.74
C MET A 1 -22.04 3.66 20.45
N LEU A 2 -20.71 3.84 20.48
CA LEU A 2 -19.85 3.79 19.28
C LEU A 2 -18.44 3.17 19.49
N PRO A 3 -18.28 1.98 20.12
CA PRO A 3 -17.01 1.23 20.08
C PRO A 3 -17.01 0.05 19.10
N PHE A 4 -18.07 -0.13 18.29
CA PHE A 4 -18.29 -1.35 17.50
C PHE A 4 -17.76 -1.32 16.04
N ALA A 5 -17.17 -0.22 15.57
CA ALA A 5 -16.82 -0.06 14.15
C ALA A 5 -15.35 -0.37 13.78
N ASN A 6 -14.39 -0.26 14.72
CA ASN A 6 -12.97 -0.39 14.36
C ASN A 6 -12.41 -1.81 14.44
N CYS A 7 -13.10 -2.73 15.12
CA CYS A 7 -12.85 -4.17 14.95
C CYS A 7 -13.36 -4.63 13.58
N ARG A 8 -14.35 -3.94 12.99
CA ARG A 8 -15.01 -4.36 11.75
C ARG A 8 -14.16 -4.26 10.51
N PHE A 9 -13.09 -3.47 10.42
CA PHE A 9 -12.28 -3.46 9.19
C PHE A 9 -11.29 -4.63 9.11
N ILE A 10 -10.60 -4.95 10.21
CA ILE A 10 -9.82 -6.19 10.31
C ILE A 10 -10.78 -7.38 10.30
N ILE A 11 -11.94 -7.30 10.96
CA ILE A 11 -13.02 -8.29 10.81
C ILE A 11 -13.65 -8.23 9.42
N PHE A 12 -13.50 -7.20 8.59
CA PHE A 12 -14.07 -7.13 7.24
C PHE A 12 -13.11 -7.73 6.23
N ILE A 13 -11.80 -7.46 6.35
CA ILE A 13 -10.77 -8.24 5.67
C ILE A 13 -10.83 -9.70 6.13
N CYS A 14 -10.89 -9.96 7.44
CA CYS A 14 -11.08 -11.30 7.96
C CYS A 14 -12.45 -11.89 7.60
N ALA A 15 -13.55 -11.13 7.46
CA ALA A 15 -14.87 -11.65 7.08
C ALA A 15 -14.99 -11.84 5.58
N ILE A 16 -14.27 -11.07 4.75
CA ILE A 16 -14.11 -11.35 3.32
C ILE A 16 -13.30 -12.64 3.17
N LEU A 17 -12.16 -12.76 3.87
CA LEU A 17 -11.34 -13.98 3.88
C LEU A 17 -12.08 -15.18 4.49
N GLU A 18 -12.86 -14.97 5.56
CA GLU A 18 -13.66 -16.00 6.24
C GLU A 18 -14.90 -16.36 5.43
N SER A 19 -15.55 -15.41 4.75
CA SER A 19 -16.64 -15.64 3.79
C SER A 19 -16.13 -16.45 2.60
N ILE A 20 -14.93 -16.15 2.08
CA ILE A 20 -14.26 -16.97 1.05
C ILE A 20 -13.92 -18.37 1.62
N SER A 21 -13.52 -18.47 2.89
CA SER A 21 -13.22 -19.76 3.53
C SER A 21 -14.48 -20.61 3.81
N ARG A 22 -15.64 -19.99 4.07
CA ARG A 22 -16.93 -20.65 4.34
C ARG A 22 -17.55 -21.28 3.09
N PHE A 23 -17.10 -20.88 1.90
CA PHE A 23 -17.43 -21.55 0.63
C PHE A 23 -16.61 -22.83 0.38
N ILE A 24 -15.64 -23.14 1.24
CA ILE A 24 -14.79 -24.33 1.11
C ILE A 24 -15.25 -25.37 2.16
N PRO A 25 -15.61 -26.61 1.77
CA PRO A 25 -16.20 -27.60 2.66
C PRO A 25 -15.31 -27.96 3.87
N PHE A 26 -15.98 -28.30 4.96
CA PHE A 26 -15.54 -28.33 6.38
C PHE A 26 -14.25 -29.14 6.69
N GLN A 27 -13.78 -30.01 5.81
CA GLN A 27 -12.50 -30.73 5.98
C GLN A 27 -11.27 -29.87 5.67
N ASN A 28 -11.44 -28.68 5.08
CA ASN A 28 -10.34 -27.80 4.68
C ASN A 28 -10.05 -26.65 5.66
N ILE A 29 -10.64 -26.59 6.86
CA ILE A 29 -10.46 -25.44 7.77
C ILE A 29 -9.00 -25.31 8.27
N ALA A 30 -8.30 -26.42 8.50
CA ALA A 30 -6.87 -26.37 8.86
C ALA A 30 -6.00 -25.94 7.66
N PHE A 31 -6.34 -26.42 6.46
CA PHE A 31 -5.68 -26.02 5.22
C PHE A 31 -6.00 -24.57 4.83
N SER A 32 -7.20 -24.08 5.13
CA SER A 32 -7.63 -22.70 4.90
C SER A 32 -6.98 -21.77 5.92
N LYS A 33 -6.93 -22.13 7.21
CA LYS A 33 -6.17 -21.36 8.22
C LYS A 33 -4.69 -21.22 7.82
N LYS A 34 -4.06 -22.30 7.37
CA LYS A 34 -2.69 -22.27 6.83
C LYS A 34 -2.58 -21.48 5.52
N SER A 35 -3.56 -21.61 4.62
CA SER A 35 -3.65 -20.87 3.33
C SER A 35 -4.06 -19.40 3.49
N PHE A 36 -4.54 -18.99 4.66
CA PHE A 36 -4.84 -17.61 5.02
C PHE A 36 -3.85 -17.01 6.03
N GLY A 37 -2.87 -17.80 6.51
CA GLY A 37 -1.85 -17.31 7.46
C GLY A 37 -2.41 -16.97 8.83
N LEU A 38 -3.48 -17.67 9.25
CA LEU A 38 -4.06 -17.50 10.58
C LEU A 38 -3.21 -18.28 11.59
N LEU A 39 -2.54 -17.55 12.48
CA LEU A 39 -1.73 -18.14 13.54
C LEU A 39 -2.58 -19.05 14.43
N SER A 40 -2.08 -20.26 14.69
CA SER A 40 -2.48 -21.06 15.84
C SER A 40 -1.93 -20.43 17.13
N ASP A 41 -2.55 -20.69 18.29
CA ASP A 41 -2.02 -20.16 19.57
C ASP A 41 -0.60 -20.70 19.89
N ASP A 42 -0.15 -21.76 19.19
CA ASP A 42 1.16 -22.39 19.30
C ASP A 42 2.19 -21.93 18.25
N ASP A 43 1.82 -21.06 17.30
CA ASP A 43 2.76 -20.64 16.26
C ASP A 43 3.81 -19.68 16.85
N SER A 44 5.08 -20.09 16.71
CA SER A 44 6.24 -19.41 17.31
C SER A 44 6.57 -18.08 16.62
N ASP A 45 7.06 -17.12 17.40
CA ASP A 45 7.57 -15.83 16.90
C ASP A 45 8.63 -16.01 15.78
N GLU A 46 9.32 -17.15 15.78
CA GLU A 46 10.32 -17.54 14.78
C GLU A 46 9.77 -17.58 13.35
N GLU A 47 8.54 -18.07 13.13
CA GLU A 47 7.95 -18.11 11.78
C GLU A 47 7.67 -16.70 11.26
N THR A 48 7.20 -15.81 12.14
CA THR A 48 6.94 -14.41 11.77
C THR A 48 8.24 -13.69 11.46
N VAL A 49 9.29 -13.94 12.24
CA VAL A 49 10.65 -13.40 12.00
C VAL A 49 11.21 -13.90 10.67
N LYS A 50 11.01 -15.18 10.32
CA LYS A 50 11.36 -15.72 9.00
C LYS A 50 10.62 -15.00 7.88
N SER A 51 9.32 -14.74 8.04
CA SER A 51 8.55 -13.98 7.04
C SER A 51 9.06 -12.54 6.89
N ILE A 52 9.49 -11.87 7.96
CA ILE A 52 10.14 -10.55 7.88
C ILE A 52 11.41 -10.63 7.04
N GLN A 53 12.24 -11.66 7.25
CA GLN A 53 13.45 -11.86 6.47
C GLN A 53 13.15 -12.14 4.99
N VAL A 54 12.09 -12.91 4.70
CA VAL A 54 11.66 -13.15 3.32
C VAL A 54 11.24 -11.84 2.64
N LEU A 55 10.48 -10.98 3.33
CA LEU A 55 10.08 -9.69 2.79
C LEU A 55 11.30 -8.77 2.54
N GLU A 56 12.27 -8.73 3.45
CA GLU A 56 13.53 -8.00 3.24
C GLU A 56 14.30 -8.52 2.02
N ASN A 57 14.37 -9.85 1.86
CA ASN A 57 15.05 -10.46 0.72
C ASN A 57 14.35 -10.14 -0.61
N ILE A 58 13.02 -10.03 -0.62
CA ILE A 58 12.25 -9.58 -1.77
C ILE A 58 12.62 -8.14 -2.12
N ALA A 59 12.62 -7.22 -1.15
CA ALA A 59 13.00 -5.82 -1.37
C ALA A 59 14.41 -5.68 -1.97
N LEU A 60 15.38 -6.42 -1.43
CA LEU A 60 16.75 -6.46 -1.91
C LEU A 60 16.88 -7.13 -3.29
N GLY A 61 16.08 -8.17 -3.55
CA GLY A 61 16.06 -8.85 -4.84
C GLY A 61 15.44 -8.01 -5.95
N LEU A 62 14.41 -7.22 -5.64
CA LEU A 62 13.75 -6.28 -6.55
C LEU A 62 14.50 -4.94 -6.68
N ILE A 63 15.61 -4.75 -5.96
CA ILE A 63 16.39 -3.50 -5.95
C ILE A 63 15.48 -2.31 -5.61
N MET A 64 14.61 -2.50 -4.61
CA MET A 64 13.71 -1.48 -4.07
C MET A 64 14.23 -0.81 -2.82
N SER A 65 15.34 -1.33 -2.28
CA SER A 65 16.07 -0.70 -1.20
C SER A 65 17.57 -0.89 -1.36
N HIS A 66 18.35 0.13 -0.99
CA HIS A 66 19.81 0.10 -0.96
C HIS A 66 20.35 -0.74 0.21
N ARG A 67 19.64 -0.70 1.36
CA ARG A 67 20.13 -1.17 2.67
C ARG A 67 19.21 -2.18 3.36
N GLY A 68 18.09 -2.55 2.75
CA GLY A 68 17.08 -3.40 3.37
C GLY A 68 16.47 -2.72 4.61
N HIS A 69 16.34 -3.45 5.71
CA HIS A 69 15.78 -2.90 6.95
C HIS A 69 16.79 -2.06 7.77
N ARG A 70 18.05 -1.94 7.32
CA ARG A 70 19.12 -1.18 7.99
C ARG A 70 19.31 0.21 7.39
N GLN A 71 18.22 0.97 7.32
CA GLN A 71 18.20 2.24 6.58
C GLN A 71 19.08 3.34 7.26
N ASP A 72 19.32 3.21 8.56
CA ASP A 72 20.19 4.06 9.39
C ASP A 72 21.71 3.80 9.18
N GLU A 73 22.10 2.62 8.68
CA GLU A 73 23.51 2.25 8.46
C GLU A 73 24.02 2.80 7.11
N THR A 74 24.39 4.09 7.08
CA THR A 74 24.81 4.77 5.83
C THR A 74 26.04 4.17 5.14
N SER A 75 26.87 3.44 5.87
CA SER A 75 28.08 2.79 5.36
C SER A 75 27.82 1.52 4.55
N TYR A 76 26.65 0.90 4.71
CA TYR A 76 26.32 -0.34 4.02
C TYR A 76 25.53 -0.05 2.73
N VAL A 77 25.94 -0.69 1.64
CA VAL A 77 25.20 -0.75 0.38
C VAL A 77 25.30 -2.18 -0.13
N GLN A 78 24.20 -2.72 -0.64
CA GLN A 78 24.18 -4.07 -1.21
C GLN A 78 25.25 -4.21 -2.34
N PRO A 79 26.00 -5.33 -2.38
CA PRO A 79 26.96 -5.58 -3.46
C PRO A 79 26.32 -5.51 -4.84
N HIS A 80 27.00 -4.87 -5.80
CA HIS A 80 26.55 -4.71 -7.19
C HIS A 80 25.23 -3.92 -7.37
N TYR A 81 24.73 -3.24 -6.33
CA TYR A 81 23.49 -2.47 -6.40
C TYR A 81 23.44 -1.52 -7.58
N HIS A 82 24.47 -0.68 -7.76
CA HIS A 82 24.49 0.33 -8.83
C HIS A 82 24.44 -0.31 -10.23
N PHE A 83 25.13 -1.43 -10.42
CA PHE A 83 25.11 -2.15 -11.69
C PHE A 83 23.71 -2.71 -11.98
N ASN A 84 23.10 -3.40 -11.00
CA ASN A 84 21.77 -3.98 -11.16
C ASN A 84 20.69 -2.91 -11.35
N ASN A 85 20.76 -1.81 -10.59
CA ASN A 85 19.82 -0.70 -10.74
C ASN A 85 19.94 -0.03 -12.12
N ASN A 86 21.17 0.19 -12.60
CA ASN A 86 21.40 0.74 -13.95
C ASN A 86 20.93 -0.21 -15.05
N LEU A 87 21.04 -1.53 -14.85
CA LEU A 87 20.50 -2.54 -15.76
C LEU A 87 18.97 -2.45 -15.82
N ILE A 88 18.29 -2.35 -14.67
CA ILE A 88 16.82 -2.17 -14.62
C ILE A 88 16.41 -0.91 -15.36
N ARG A 89 17.11 0.22 -15.10
CA ARG A 89 16.85 1.49 -15.81
C ARG A 89 17.04 1.35 -17.32
N PHE A 90 18.10 0.68 -17.75
CA PHE A 90 18.39 0.44 -19.17
C PHE A 90 17.28 -0.39 -19.84
N VAL A 91 16.88 -1.51 -19.23
CA VAL A 91 15.79 -2.36 -19.76
C VAL A 91 14.46 -1.61 -19.78
N SER A 92 14.21 -0.75 -18.78
CA SER A 92 13.01 0.09 -18.75
C SER A 92 13.00 1.12 -19.89
N ILE A 93 14.12 1.84 -20.09
CA ILE A 93 14.30 2.80 -21.19
C ILE A 93 14.15 2.10 -22.54
N LEU A 94 14.70 0.89 -22.70
CA LEU A 94 14.58 0.11 -23.93
C LEU A 94 13.11 -0.20 -24.25
N ASN A 95 12.31 -0.58 -23.25
CA ASN A 95 10.87 -0.81 -23.43
C ASN A 95 10.12 0.48 -23.79
N PHE A 96 10.43 1.62 -23.17
CA PHE A 96 9.81 2.90 -23.54
C PHE A 96 10.18 3.35 -24.95
N LEU A 97 11.45 3.23 -25.32
CA LEU A 97 11.91 3.53 -26.68
C LEU A 97 11.17 2.66 -27.69
N ARG A 98 10.99 1.37 -27.40
CA ARG A 98 10.20 0.46 -28.23
C ARG A 98 8.76 0.93 -28.39
N PHE A 99 8.04 1.19 -27.30
CA PHE A 99 6.64 1.65 -27.39
C PHE A 99 6.52 2.98 -28.14
N TYR A 100 7.50 3.87 -27.97
CA TYR A 100 7.59 5.11 -28.73
C TYR A 100 7.82 4.87 -30.24
N LEU A 101 8.69 3.93 -30.61
CA LEU A 101 8.91 3.54 -32.00
C LEU A 101 7.66 2.91 -32.64
N ILE A 102 6.89 2.13 -31.89
CA ILE A 102 5.59 1.58 -32.34
C ILE A 102 4.63 2.71 -32.73
N LEU A 103 4.58 3.79 -31.94
CA LEU A 103 3.73 4.95 -32.24
C LEU A 103 4.18 5.71 -33.49
N ILE A 104 5.49 5.90 -33.68
CA ILE A 104 6.04 6.61 -34.85
C ILE A 104 5.80 5.82 -36.13
N TYR A 105 6.10 4.51 -36.10
CA TYR A 105 6.09 3.64 -37.28
C TYR A 105 4.81 2.82 -37.41
N LYS A 106 3.67 3.38 -36.99
CA LYS A 106 2.39 2.65 -36.93
C LYS A 106 1.94 2.02 -38.25
N GLN A 107 2.32 2.60 -39.39
CA GLN A 107 1.96 2.10 -40.73
C GLN A 107 2.93 1.05 -41.29
N ASN A 108 4.04 0.76 -40.61
CA ASN A 108 5.05 -0.18 -41.08
C ASN A 108 4.91 -1.53 -40.35
N ASP A 109 4.19 -2.45 -40.98
CA ASP A 109 3.91 -3.77 -40.41
C ASP A 109 5.19 -4.56 -40.09
N ASN A 110 6.22 -4.48 -40.92
CA ASN A 110 7.49 -5.17 -40.68
C ASN A 110 8.18 -4.67 -39.40
N LEU A 111 8.17 -3.36 -39.17
CA LEU A 111 8.71 -2.77 -37.95
C LEU A 111 7.85 -3.11 -36.74
N ASN A 112 6.52 -3.09 -36.88
CA ASN A 112 5.61 -3.48 -35.79
C ASN A 112 5.78 -4.96 -35.39
N ILE A 113 6.03 -5.85 -36.35
CA ILE A 113 6.35 -7.26 -36.10
C ILE A 113 7.69 -7.37 -35.36
N LEU A 114 8.74 -6.68 -35.83
CA LEU A 114 10.06 -6.68 -35.18
C LEU A 114 10.03 -6.12 -33.74
N LEU A 115 9.23 -5.07 -33.53
CA LEU A 115 9.00 -4.46 -32.23
C LEU A 115 7.97 -5.23 -31.40
N GLY A 116 7.36 -6.31 -31.93
CA GLY A 116 6.39 -7.12 -31.21
C GLY A 116 5.25 -6.28 -30.64
N ASN A 117 4.60 -5.45 -31.46
CA ASN A 117 3.51 -4.57 -31.02
C ASN A 117 2.37 -5.41 -30.40
N PRO A 118 2.11 -5.31 -29.08
CA PRO A 118 1.09 -6.14 -28.43
C PRO A 118 -0.33 -5.83 -28.91
N PHE A 119 -0.55 -4.67 -29.54
CA PHE A 119 -1.82 -4.22 -30.09
C PHE A 119 -1.77 -4.17 -31.63
N PHE A 120 -1.13 -5.16 -32.25
CA PHE A 120 -0.99 -5.23 -33.71
C PHE A 120 -2.38 -5.23 -34.38
N HIS A 121 -2.58 -4.29 -35.33
CA HIS A 121 -3.83 -4.03 -36.07
C HIS A 121 -5.09 -3.81 -35.22
N GLU A 122 -4.94 -3.51 -33.93
CA GLU A 122 -6.06 -3.12 -33.07
C GLU A 122 -6.42 -1.63 -33.26
N ASN A 123 -7.71 -1.31 -33.36
CA ASN A 123 -8.17 0.07 -33.57
C ASN A 123 -7.85 1.03 -32.40
N ILE A 124 -7.58 0.50 -31.20
CA ILE A 124 -7.22 1.28 -29.99
C ILE A 124 -5.71 1.16 -29.70
N SER A 125 -4.91 0.67 -30.65
CA SER A 125 -3.46 0.48 -30.47
C SER A 125 -2.76 1.73 -29.94
N ASP A 126 -2.99 2.88 -30.59
CA ASP A 126 -2.35 4.16 -30.23
C ASP A 126 -2.66 4.57 -28.77
N ILE A 127 -3.95 4.57 -28.38
CA ILE A 127 -4.40 4.98 -27.04
C ILE A 127 -3.85 4.04 -25.97
N MET A 128 -3.86 2.72 -26.22
CA MET A 128 -3.35 1.75 -25.26
C MET A 128 -1.83 1.85 -25.10
N VAL A 129 -1.09 2.12 -26.18
CA VAL A 129 0.35 2.35 -26.11
C VAL A 129 0.66 3.64 -25.33
N TYR A 130 -0.08 4.72 -25.55
CA TYR A 130 0.05 5.94 -24.72
C TYR A 130 -0.20 5.67 -23.24
N PHE A 131 -1.23 4.87 -22.92
CA PHE A 131 -1.54 4.49 -21.55
C PHE A 131 -0.41 3.68 -20.90
N VAL A 132 0.13 2.68 -21.61
CA VAL A 132 1.26 1.86 -21.13
C VAL A 132 2.50 2.72 -20.89
N ILE A 133 2.84 3.64 -21.81
CA ILE A 133 3.95 4.58 -21.63
C ILE A 133 3.70 5.49 -20.41
N GLY A 134 2.51 6.08 -20.31
CA GLY A 134 2.15 7.01 -19.24
C GLY A 134 2.23 6.38 -17.85
N ILE A 135 1.62 5.20 -17.68
CA ILE A 135 1.71 4.44 -16.42
C ILE A 135 3.15 4.03 -16.15
N GLY A 136 3.86 3.49 -17.14
CA GLY A 136 5.23 3.01 -16.95
C GLY A 136 6.18 4.13 -16.49
N ILE A 137 6.12 5.31 -17.12
CA ILE A 137 6.92 6.49 -16.71
C ILE A 137 6.56 6.90 -15.29
N THR A 138 5.26 6.99 -14.97
CA THR A 138 4.78 7.38 -13.64
C THR A 138 5.29 6.43 -12.56
N LEU A 139 5.23 5.13 -12.79
CA LEU A 139 5.74 4.12 -11.86
C LEU A 139 7.27 4.16 -11.75
N CYS A 140 8.00 4.42 -12.84
CA CYS A 140 9.46 4.61 -12.79
C CYS A 140 9.82 5.82 -11.92
N ILE A 141 9.16 6.96 -12.11
CA ILE A 141 9.40 8.17 -11.31
C ILE A 141 9.13 7.89 -9.84
N LEU A 142 8.03 7.20 -9.52
CA LEU A 142 7.71 6.83 -8.14
C LEU A 142 8.78 5.91 -7.54
N ARG A 143 9.25 4.90 -8.28
CA ARG A 143 10.34 4.03 -7.84
C ARG A 143 11.61 4.82 -7.53
N GLU A 144 12.04 5.69 -8.44
CA GLU A 144 13.24 6.52 -8.24
C GLU A 144 13.07 7.51 -7.07
N TYR A 145 11.87 8.05 -6.89
CA TYR A 145 11.56 8.89 -5.73
C TYR A 145 11.70 8.14 -4.41
N VAL A 146 11.27 6.87 -4.35
CA VAL A 146 11.40 6.03 -3.15
C VAL A 146 12.87 5.77 -2.83
N LEU A 147 13.69 5.44 -3.83
CA LEU A 147 15.12 5.25 -3.64
C LEU A 147 15.80 6.54 -3.13
N TYR A 148 15.39 7.69 -3.67
CA TYR A 148 15.85 9.00 -3.19
C TYR A 148 15.45 9.28 -1.72
N LEU A 149 14.25 8.87 -1.28
CA LEU A 149 13.84 9.00 0.13
C LEU A 149 14.67 8.12 1.07
N GLU A 150 15.12 6.96 0.61
CA GLU A 150 16.04 6.12 1.38
C GLU A 150 17.44 6.75 1.46
N GLU A 151 17.98 7.26 0.35
CA GLU A 151 19.31 7.91 0.32
C GLU A 151 19.38 9.12 1.27
N THR A 152 18.30 9.91 1.34
CA THR A 152 18.20 11.07 2.22
C THR A 152 17.90 10.72 3.68
N GLY A 153 17.69 9.44 4.01
CA GLY A 153 17.34 8.98 5.36
C GLY A 153 15.94 9.38 5.81
N ALA A 154 15.09 9.86 4.89
CA ALA A 154 13.70 10.19 5.18
C ALA A 154 12.87 8.93 5.44
N GLN A 155 13.24 7.81 4.82
CA GLN A 155 12.63 6.50 5.04
C GLN A 155 13.37 5.78 6.18
N ALA A 156 13.00 6.03 7.44
CA ALA A 156 13.47 5.28 8.61
C ALA A 156 12.42 4.27 9.12
N LEU A 157 11.33 4.10 8.37
CA LEU A 157 10.17 3.32 8.76
C LEU A 157 10.50 1.82 8.88
N LEU A 158 11.45 1.32 8.08
CA LEU A 158 11.83 -0.10 8.06
C LEU A 158 12.72 -0.51 9.23
N CYS A 159 13.36 0.43 9.94
CA CYS A 159 14.19 0.13 11.11
C CYS A 159 13.39 -0.60 12.20
N ASN A 160 12.10 -0.29 12.35
CA ASN A 160 11.24 -0.99 13.30
C ASN A 160 11.10 -2.49 12.96
N LEU A 161 11.13 -2.86 11.68
CA LEU A 161 11.06 -4.25 11.25
C LEU A 161 12.36 -5.00 11.57
N ARG A 162 13.51 -4.34 11.43
CA ARG A 162 14.79 -4.86 11.93
C ARG A 162 14.73 -5.09 13.43
N ASP A 163 14.22 -4.14 14.20
CA ASP A 163 14.22 -4.23 15.65
C ASP A 163 13.32 -5.39 16.13
N ILE A 164 12.17 -5.60 15.47
CA ILE A 164 11.31 -6.78 15.68
C ILE A 164 12.04 -8.08 15.28
N LYS A 165 12.81 -8.07 14.20
CA LYS A 165 13.57 -9.24 13.74
C LYS A 165 14.64 -9.67 14.76
N VAL A 166 15.31 -8.71 15.40
CA VAL A 166 16.39 -8.97 16.38
C VAL A 166 15.83 -9.29 17.77
N SER A 167 14.87 -8.51 18.25
CA SER A 167 14.40 -8.57 19.64
C SER A 167 13.09 -9.34 19.80
N GLY A 168 12.49 -9.81 18.71
CA GLY A 168 11.16 -10.41 18.70
C GLY A 168 10.06 -9.40 19.01
N PHE A 169 8.89 -9.91 19.41
CA PHE A 169 7.72 -9.10 19.78
C PHE A 169 7.77 -8.67 21.26
N ASP A 170 8.88 -8.07 21.70
CA ASP A 170 8.95 -7.53 23.06
C ASP A 170 8.00 -6.34 23.23
N LYS A 171 7.06 -6.48 24.17
CA LYS A 171 6.06 -5.48 24.51
C LYS A 171 6.67 -4.16 24.97
N ASN A 172 7.83 -4.21 25.66
CA ASN A 172 8.46 -3.00 26.21
C ASN A 172 9.14 -2.21 25.09
N MET A 173 9.93 -2.88 24.25
CA MET A 173 10.51 -2.28 23.04
C MET A 173 9.44 -1.67 22.12
N LEU A 174 8.33 -2.40 21.90
CA LEU A 174 7.25 -1.94 21.03
C LEU A 174 6.31 -0.92 21.68
N LYS A 175 6.48 -0.60 22.97
CA LYS A 175 5.60 0.28 23.76
C LYS A 175 4.11 -0.16 23.70
N LEU A 176 3.86 -1.47 23.83
CA LEU A 176 2.52 -2.08 23.75
C LEU A 176 2.07 -2.67 25.10
N THR A 177 0.77 -2.64 25.38
CA THR A 177 0.21 -3.48 26.47
C THR A 177 0.25 -4.95 26.06
N THR A 178 0.29 -5.88 27.03
CA THR A 178 0.31 -7.33 26.75
C THR A 178 -0.82 -7.76 25.79
N LYS A 179 -2.02 -7.19 25.99
CA LYS A 179 -3.18 -7.49 25.16
C LYS A 179 -3.00 -6.99 23.73
N GLN A 180 -2.57 -5.75 23.55
CA GLN A 180 -2.35 -5.17 22.23
C GLN A 180 -1.15 -5.81 21.52
N CYS A 181 -0.13 -6.25 22.26
CA CYS A 181 1.00 -7.00 21.71
C CYS A 181 0.56 -8.33 21.09
N LYS A 182 -0.29 -9.12 21.76
CA LYS A 182 -0.83 -10.37 21.20
C LYS A 182 -1.64 -10.12 19.93
N LEU A 183 -2.48 -9.08 19.92
CA LEU A 183 -3.28 -8.71 18.74
C LEU A 183 -2.43 -8.17 17.59
N PHE A 184 -1.41 -7.37 17.90
CA PHE A 184 -0.45 -6.85 16.93
C PHE A 184 0.29 -7.99 16.27
N ARG A 185 0.86 -8.92 17.03
CA ARG A 185 1.56 -10.11 16.50
C ARG A 185 0.69 -10.86 15.50
N SER A 186 -0.56 -11.14 15.89
CA SER A 186 -1.51 -11.85 15.02
C SER A 186 -1.81 -11.11 13.73
N THR A 187 -2.08 -9.81 13.82
CA THR A 187 -2.39 -8.96 12.66
C THR A 187 -1.17 -8.82 11.75
N PHE A 188 0.01 -8.62 12.33
CA PHE A 188 1.27 -8.45 11.62
C PHE A 188 1.62 -9.70 10.81
N HIS A 189 1.56 -10.88 11.43
CA HIS A 189 1.83 -12.15 10.75
C HIS A 189 0.85 -12.40 9.59
N LEU A 190 -0.45 -12.13 9.79
CA LEU A 190 -1.44 -12.29 8.74
C LEU A 190 -1.14 -11.37 7.55
N LEU A 191 -0.85 -10.09 7.81
CA LEU A 191 -0.56 -9.12 6.76
C LEU A 191 0.69 -9.49 5.98
N ILE A 192 1.80 -9.82 6.66
CA ILE A 192 3.05 -10.15 5.98
C ILE A 192 2.92 -11.41 5.12
N THR A 193 2.23 -12.43 5.62
CA THR A 193 2.00 -13.68 4.88
C THR A 193 1.13 -13.46 3.64
N ILE A 194 0.08 -12.64 3.74
CA ILE A 194 -0.76 -12.28 2.58
C ILE A 194 0.06 -11.53 1.54
N TRP A 195 0.83 -10.53 1.95
CA TRP A 195 1.65 -9.72 1.04
C TRP A 195 2.70 -10.55 0.31
N ILE A 196 3.44 -11.41 1.02
CA ILE A 196 4.44 -12.29 0.42
C ILE A 196 3.80 -13.19 -0.65
N ARG A 197 2.63 -13.79 -0.34
CA ARG A 197 1.90 -14.63 -1.30
C ARG A 197 1.42 -13.85 -2.51
N TRP A 198 0.92 -12.64 -2.30
CA TRP A 198 0.49 -11.75 -3.39
C TRP A 198 1.66 -11.37 -4.29
N ILE A 199 2.80 -10.97 -3.72
CA ILE A 199 4.01 -10.63 -4.48
C ILE A 199 4.47 -11.80 -5.34
N TYR A 200 4.65 -12.99 -4.76
CA TYR A 200 5.02 -14.18 -5.53
C TYR A 200 3.98 -14.54 -6.59
N GLY A 201 2.69 -14.45 -6.24
CA GLY A 201 1.59 -14.69 -7.17
C GLY A 201 1.66 -13.76 -8.38
N VAL A 202 1.86 -12.46 -8.18
CA VAL A 202 1.99 -11.49 -9.26
C VAL A 202 3.25 -11.75 -10.09
N CYS A 203 4.40 -12.04 -9.47
CA CYS A 203 5.62 -12.40 -10.20
C CYS A 203 5.42 -13.58 -11.16
N ILE A 204 4.77 -14.65 -10.68
CA ILE A 204 4.54 -15.87 -11.48
C ILE A 204 3.46 -15.62 -12.55
N CYS A 205 2.39 -14.91 -12.21
CA CYS A 205 1.27 -14.67 -13.12
C CYS A 205 1.59 -13.65 -14.21
N THR A 206 2.49 -12.69 -13.98
CA THR A 206 2.82 -11.62 -14.95
C THR A 206 3.14 -12.14 -16.36
N PRO A 207 4.13 -13.04 -16.58
CA PRO A 207 4.43 -13.54 -17.91
C PRO A 207 3.26 -14.32 -18.52
N ILE A 208 2.48 -15.03 -17.70
CA ILE A 208 1.29 -15.79 -18.15
C ILE A 208 0.20 -14.83 -18.64
N VAL A 209 -0.03 -13.73 -17.94
CA VAL A 209 -1.01 -12.70 -18.32
C VAL A 209 -0.58 -12.00 -19.61
N LEU A 210 0.70 -11.63 -19.75
CA LEU A 210 1.22 -11.01 -20.98
C LEU A 210 1.15 -11.96 -22.18
N LEU A 211 1.39 -13.25 -21.97
CA LEU A 211 1.23 -14.26 -23.01
C LEU A 211 -0.23 -14.42 -23.43
N ASN A 212 -1.14 -14.58 -22.46
CA ASN A 212 -2.58 -14.68 -22.73
C ASN A 212 -3.12 -13.45 -23.46
N PHE A 213 -2.65 -12.26 -23.07
CA PHE A 213 -3.01 -11.01 -23.74
C PHE A 213 -2.71 -11.06 -25.24
N ARG A 214 -1.55 -11.57 -25.63
CA ARG A 214 -1.13 -11.64 -27.04
C ARG A 214 -1.80 -12.77 -27.82
N ILE A 215 -2.10 -13.90 -27.16
CA ILE A 215 -2.84 -15.01 -27.78
C ILE A 215 -4.29 -14.61 -28.11
N GLN A 216 -4.88 -13.65 -27.39
CA GLN A 216 -6.22 -13.16 -27.69
C GLN A 216 -6.28 -12.31 -28.97
N ASN A 217 -5.17 -11.77 -29.44
CA ASN A 217 -5.12 -11.03 -30.70
C ASN A 217 -4.95 -12.03 -31.86
N GLN A 218 -5.99 -12.17 -32.68
CA GLN A 218 -6.02 -13.12 -33.79
C GLN A 218 -4.97 -12.83 -34.86
N GLU A 219 -4.63 -11.56 -35.10
CA GLU A 219 -3.58 -11.17 -36.05
C GLU A 219 -2.21 -11.64 -35.58
N ILE A 220 -1.99 -11.67 -34.26
CA ILE A 220 -0.75 -12.20 -33.68
C ILE A 220 -0.66 -13.73 -33.82
N VAL A 221 -1.76 -14.43 -33.55
CA VAL A 221 -1.81 -15.90 -33.63
C VAL A 221 -1.74 -16.41 -35.07
N ASN A 222 -2.37 -15.73 -36.01
CA ASN A 222 -2.30 -16.09 -37.42
C ASN A 222 -1.00 -15.61 -38.10
N GLY A 223 -0.15 -14.90 -37.35
CA GLY A 223 1.16 -14.44 -37.78
C GLY A 223 2.16 -15.57 -38.04
N GLY A 224 3.14 -15.28 -38.89
CA GLY A 224 4.24 -16.21 -39.17
C GLY A 224 5.23 -16.38 -38.01
N PRO A 225 6.21 -17.30 -38.12
CA PRO A 225 7.18 -17.60 -37.07
C PRO A 225 7.97 -16.40 -36.53
N ALA A 226 8.25 -15.41 -37.38
CA ALA A 226 8.96 -14.19 -36.99
C ALA A 226 8.20 -13.39 -35.92
N MET A 227 6.87 -13.38 -35.99
CA MET A 227 6.01 -12.69 -35.04
C MET A 227 6.10 -13.37 -33.66
N TYR A 228 5.98 -14.70 -33.60
CA TYR A 228 6.12 -15.45 -32.36
C TYR A 228 7.47 -15.24 -31.67
N ILE A 229 8.58 -15.30 -32.43
CA ILE A 229 9.93 -15.11 -31.89
C ILE A 229 10.07 -13.69 -31.32
N SER A 230 9.66 -12.68 -32.08
CA SER A 230 9.71 -11.28 -31.64
C SER A 230 8.91 -11.04 -30.37
N HIS A 231 7.64 -11.47 -30.34
CA HIS A 231 6.81 -11.35 -29.16
C HIS A 231 7.41 -12.09 -27.97
N PHE A 232 7.90 -13.32 -28.13
CA PHE A 232 8.52 -14.04 -27.02
C PHE A 232 9.69 -13.27 -26.39
N CYS A 233 10.62 -12.76 -27.21
CA CYS A 233 11.73 -11.92 -26.74
C CYS A 233 11.24 -10.69 -25.95
N TRP A 234 10.21 -10.01 -26.47
CA TRP A 234 9.67 -8.82 -25.81
C TRP A 234 8.83 -9.12 -24.56
N ILE A 235 8.14 -10.27 -24.46
CA ILE A 235 7.45 -10.70 -23.23
C ILE A 235 8.46 -10.78 -22.09
N VAL A 236 9.64 -11.32 -22.34
CA VAL A 236 10.67 -11.49 -21.30
C VAL A 236 11.11 -10.13 -20.77
N LEU A 237 11.44 -9.19 -21.68
CA LEU A 237 11.87 -7.84 -21.31
C LEU A 237 10.76 -7.03 -20.61
N GLU A 238 9.51 -7.14 -21.09
CA GLU A 238 8.35 -6.52 -20.44
C GLU A 238 8.10 -7.10 -19.05
N SER A 239 8.15 -8.42 -18.91
CA SER A 239 7.96 -9.10 -17.62
C SER A 239 9.01 -8.67 -16.62
N CYS A 240 10.29 -8.61 -17.01
CA CYS A 240 11.36 -8.11 -16.15
C CYS A 240 11.07 -6.68 -15.69
N THR A 241 10.74 -5.79 -16.63
CA THR A 241 10.45 -4.38 -16.34
C THR A 241 9.28 -4.24 -15.38
N PHE A 242 8.18 -4.95 -15.65
CA PHE A 242 6.99 -4.96 -14.81
C PHE A 242 7.28 -5.49 -13.40
N ILE A 243 8.04 -6.59 -13.28
CA ILE A 243 8.40 -7.16 -11.98
C ILE A 243 9.25 -6.17 -11.18
N PHE A 244 10.32 -5.62 -11.75
CA PHE A 244 11.19 -4.71 -11.00
C PHE A 244 10.52 -3.40 -10.61
N ILE A 245 9.61 -2.87 -11.43
CA ILE A 245 8.93 -1.61 -11.15
C ILE A 245 7.65 -1.84 -10.33
N PHE A 246 6.68 -2.54 -10.89
CA PHE A 246 5.35 -2.68 -10.28
C PHE A 246 5.40 -3.57 -9.05
N VAL A 247 6.00 -4.76 -9.14
CA VAL A 247 6.10 -5.63 -7.96
C VAL A 247 7.04 -5.02 -6.91
N GLY A 248 8.05 -4.26 -7.35
CA GLY A 248 8.86 -3.47 -6.44
C GLY A 248 8.05 -2.44 -5.64
N LEU A 249 7.16 -1.70 -6.30
CA LEU A 249 6.24 -0.77 -5.62
C LEU A 249 5.20 -1.48 -4.75
N MET A 250 4.76 -2.68 -5.14
CA MET A 250 3.92 -3.53 -4.27
C MET A 250 4.67 -3.92 -2.99
N ASP A 251 5.96 -4.26 -3.08
CA ASP A 251 6.79 -4.57 -1.91
C ASP A 251 6.93 -3.37 -0.96
N LEU A 252 7.11 -2.16 -1.50
CA LEU A 252 7.05 -0.93 -0.71
C LEU A 252 5.67 -0.78 -0.01
N GLY A 253 4.59 -1.02 -0.75
CA GLY A 253 3.23 -1.02 -0.21
C GLY A 253 3.05 -2.04 0.93
N ALA A 254 3.65 -3.22 0.79
CA ALA A 254 3.67 -4.26 1.82
C ALA A 254 4.38 -3.78 3.09
N HIS A 255 5.58 -3.21 2.96
CA HIS A 255 6.34 -2.68 4.09
C HIS A 255 5.59 -1.57 4.85
N ILE A 256 4.98 -0.63 4.12
CA ILE A 256 4.15 0.43 4.71
C ILE A 256 2.96 -0.19 5.44
N THR A 257 2.22 -1.08 4.77
CA THR A 257 1.00 -1.71 5.30
C THR A 257 1.27 -2.55 6.55
N VAL A 258 2.41 -3.24 6.61
CA VAL A 258 2.81 -4.06 7.76
C VAL A 258 3.30 -3.18 8.93
N SER A 259 3.84 -1.99 8.66
CA SER A 259 4.33 -1.06 9.67
C SER A 259 3.24 -0.18 10.31
N VAL A 260 2.22 0.23 9.55
CA VAL A 260 1.11 1.07 10.05
C VAL A 260 0.40 0.49 11.28
N PRO A 261 0.08 -0.83 11.34
CA PRO A 261 -0.51 -1.45 12.52
C PRO A 261 0.26 -1.19 13.81
N LEU A 262 1.60 -1.13 13.79
CA LEU A 262 2.40 -0.88 14.99
C LEU A 262 1.97 0.41 15.69
N TYR A 263 1.85 1.50 14.92
CA TYR A 263 1.43 2.81 15.44
C TYR A 263 -0.02 2.79 15.92
N LEU A 264 -0.92 2.10 15.19
CA LEU A 264 -2.31 1.93 15.61
C LEU A 264 -2.44 1.16 16.93
N PHE A 265 -1.66 0.09 17.12
CA PHE A 265 -1.67 -0.71 18.34
C PHE A 265 -0.99 0.01 19.51
N ARG A 266 0.03 0.84 19.26
CA ARG A 266 0.60 1.77 20.25
C ARG A 266 -0.43 2.78 20.72
N LEU A 267 -1.18 3.39 19.80
CA LEU A 267 -2.28 4.30 20.14
C LEU A 267 -3.38 3.64 20.97
N LYS A 268 -3.77 2.41 20.61
CA LYS A 268 -4.73 1.62 21.40
C LYS A 268 -4.19 1.26 22.79
N SER A 269 -2.88 0.98 22.90
CA SER A 269 -2.21 0.72 24.17
C SER A 269 -2.28 1.93 25.10
N LEU A 270 -2.02 3.14 24.55
CA LEU A 270 -2.19 4.39 25.29
C LEU A 270 -3.64 4.57 25.78
N ILE A 271 -4.64 4.33 24.91
CA ILE A 271 -6.06 4.39 25.30
C ILE A 271 -6.39 3.41 26.44
N GLU A 272 -5.85 2.19 26.40
CA GLU A 272 -6.04 1.21 27.48
C GLU A 272 -5.41 1.68 28.79
N MET A 273 -4.21 2.24 28.75
CA MET A 273 -3.54 2.81 29.92
C MET A 273 -4.33 3.98 30.50
N LEU A 274 -4.79 4.90 29.66
CA LEU A 274 -5.64 6.03 30.06
C LEU A 274 -6.93 5.57 30.73
N LYS A 275 -7.59 4.54 30.18
CA LYS A 275 -8.80 3.97 30.80
C LYS A 275 -8.52 3.39 32.19
N ARG A 276 -7.37 2.71 32.38
CA ARG A 276 -6.96 2.19 33.70
C ARG A 276 -6.69 3.31 34.70
N VAL A 277 -6.11 4.43 34.26
CA VAL A 277 -5.92 5.60 35.12
C VAL A 277 -7.27 6.22 35.49
N LYS A 278 -8.17 6.40 34.51
CA LYS A 278 -9.54 6.94 34.73
C LYS A 278 -10.37 6.11 35.71
N SER A 279 -10.15 4.79 35.76
CA SER A 279 -10.87 3.90 36.68
C SER A 279 -10.35 3.94 38.12
N LYS A 280 -9.20 4.56 38.39
CA LYS A 280 -8.71 4.73 39.75
C LYS A 280 -9.55 5.75 40.50
N GLN A 281 -9.76 5.49 41.79
CA GLN A 281 -10.47 6.39 42.68
C GLN A 281 -9.67 7.67 42.97
N PHE A 282 -8.35 7.53 43.14
CA PHE A 282 -7.44 8.63 43.37
C PHE A 282 -6.38 8.68 42.26
N ILE A 283 -6.17 9.88 41.71
CA ILE A 283 -5.22 10.13 40.62
C ILE A 283 -4.17 11.10 41.12
N ASP A 284 -3.00 10.56 41.46
CA ASP A 284 -1.85 11.35 41.87
C ASP A 284 -1.10 11.99 40.67
N SER A 285 -0.35 13.04 40.98
CA SER A 285 0.57 13.76 40.10
C SER A 285 1.55 12.87 39.34
N SER A 286 2.04 11.79 39.96
CA SER A 286 2.93 10.82 39.32
C SER A 286 2.27 10.14 38.11
N PHE A 287 0.98 9.78 38.20
CA PHE A 287 0.24 9.17 37.09
C PHE A 287 0.03 10.15 35.94
N ILE A 288 -0.31 11.40 36.25
CA ILE A 288 -0.50 12.45 35.24
C ILE A 288 0.81 12.72 34.49
N LYS A 289 1.93 12.83 35.22
CA LYS A 289 3.25 13.05 34.63
C LYS A 289 3.68 11.91 33.70
N GLY A 290 3.52 10.66 34.14
CA GLY A 290 3.84 9.48 33.31
C GLY A 290 3.00 9.44 32.04
N MET A 291 1.68 9.60 32.19
CA MET A 291 0.73 9.66 31.08
C MET A 291 1.07 10.75 30.06
N ASN A 292 1.38 11.96 30.52
CA ASN A 292 1.79 13.06 29.65
C ASN A 292 3.07 12.74 28.89
N THR A 293 4.05 12.12 29.56
CA THR A 293 5.32 11.72 28.94
C THR A 293 5.08 10.69 27.82
N ASP A 294 4.26 9.67 28.08
CA ASP A 294 3.97 8.60 27.10
C ASP A 294 3.25 9.14 25.85
N VAL A 295 2.25 10.00 26.05
CA VAL A 295 1.46 10.58 24.95
C VAL A 295 2.29 11.58 24.14
N ILE A 296 3.07 12.44 24.79
CA ILE A 296 3.98 13.37 24.09
C ILE A 296 5.02 12.59 23.28
N SER A 297 5.63 11.56 23.87
CA SER A 297 6.61 10.72 23.16
C SER A 297 6.00 10.09 21.92
N TYR A 298 4.80 9.51 22.04
CA TYR A 298 4.09 8.93 20.91
C TYR A 298 3.74 9.96 19.83
N MET A 299 3.20 11.11 20.20
CA MET A 299 2.81 12.16 19.25
C MET A 299 4.03 12.72 18.51
N ASN A 300 5.16 12.92 19.18
CA ASN A 300 6.38 13.39 18.55
C ASN A 300 6.92 12.37 17.54
N GLU A 301 6.97 11.10 17.91
CA GLU A 301 7.42 10.02 17.04
C GLU A 301 6.51 9.90 15.80
N PHE A 302 5.19 9.94 16.01
CA PHE A 302 4.22 9.86 14.93
C PHE A 302 4.29 11.07 13.98
N ASP A 303 4.39 12.29 14.52
CA ASP A 303 4.48 13.51 13.71
C ASP A 303 5.75 13.53 12.86
N GLU A 304 6.89 13.05 13.40
CA GLU A 304 8.13 12.93 12.64
C GLU A 304 7.99 11.97 11.45
N ILE A 305 7.37 10.80 11.67
CA ILE A 305 7.16 9.81 10.61
C ILE A 305 6.22 10.35 9.54
N ILE A 306 5.11 10.98 9.93
CA ILE A 306 4.17 11.57 8.98
C ILE A 306 4.83 12.70 8.21
N ALA A 307 5.61 13.57 8.86
CA ALA A 307 6.31 14.66 8.18
C ALA A 307 7.26 14.14 7.07
N LYS A 308 7.97 13.03 7.33
CA LYS A 308 8.87 12.41 6.35
C LYS A 308 8.14 11.68 5.21
N ASN A 309 6.97 11.10 5.48
CA ASN A 309 6.26 10.23 4.53
C ASN A 309 5.02 10.86 3.86
N ARG A 310 4.56 12.05 4.29
CA ARG A 310 3.30 12.65 3.82
C ARG A 310 3.24 12.79 2.30
N TYR A 311 4.33 13.18 1.64
CA TYR A 311 4.35 13.36 0.19
C TYR A 311 4.41 12.02 -0.55
N LEU A 312 5.03 10.98 0.03
CA LEU A 312 4.97 9.64 -0.52
C LEU A 312 3.52 9.12 -0.52
N PHE A 313 2.80 9.29 0.60
CA PHE A 313 1.38 8.94 0.67
C PHE A 313 0.53 9.74 -0.31
N PHE A 314 0.83 11.03 -0.51
CA PHE A 314 0.16 11.85 -1.51
C PHE A 314 0.38 11.34 -2.93
N PHE A 315 1.62 11.04 -3.31
CA PHE A 315 1.94 10.49 -4.62
C PHE A 315 1.24 9.16 -4.86
N ILE A 316 1.31 8.23 -3.90
CA ILE A 316 0.63 6.93 -4.00
C ILE A 316 -0.88 7.12 -4.15
N PHE A 317 -1.48 7.99 -3.34
CA PHE A 317 -2.90 8.28 -3.39
C PHE A 317 -3.32 8.82 -4.77
N VAL A 318 -2.67 9.87 -5.26
CA VAL A 318 -3.02 10.48 -6.56
C VAL A 318 -2.79 9.52 -7.73
N ILE A 319 -1.64 8.82 -7.75
CA ILE A 319 -1.30 7.91 -8.85
C ILE A 319 -2.30 6.75 -8.93
N ILE A 320 -2.63 6.12 -7.80
CA ILE A 320 -3.58 4.99 -7.78
C ILE A 320 -4.95 5.46 -8.26
N SER A 321 -5.44 6.59 -7.76
CA SER A 321 -6.77 7.10 -8.11
C SER A 321 -6.88 7.50 -9.57
N PHE A 322 -5.91 8.29 -10.05
CA PHE A 322 -5.87 8.70 -11.45
C PHE A 322 -5.69 7.50 -12.38
N GLY A 323 -4.83 6.54 -12.02
CA GLY A 323 -4.62 5.31 -12.76
C GLY A 323 -5.91 4.48 -12.86
N ALA A 324 -6.64 4.33 -11.74
CA ALA A 324 -7.88 3.57 -11.68
C ALA A 324 -9.01 4.21 -12.49
N ASP A 325 -9.19 5.54 -12.40
CA ASP A 325 -10.17 6.27 -13.20
C ASP A 325 -9.86 6.15 -14.70
N THR A 326 -8.57 6.28 -15.07
CA THR A 326 -8.11 6.12 -16.45
C THR A 326 -8.33 4.68 -16.94
N ALA A 327 -8.06 3.68 -16.11
CA ALA A 327 -8.31 2.27 -16.44
C ALA A 327 -9.80 2.00 -16.67
N ILE A 328 -10.68 2.50 -15.80
CA ILE A 328 -12.14 2.37 -15.97
C ILE A 328 -12.58 3.05 -17.27
N PHE A 329 -12.10 4.26 -17.53
CA PHE A 329 -12.40 5.00 -18.75
C PHE A 329 -12.00 4.23 -20.01
N LEU A 330 -10.75 3.77 -20.08
CA LEU A 330 -10.23 2.99 -21.21
C LEU A 330 -10.96 1.65 -21.35
N GLY A 331 -11.31 1.02 -20.23
CA GLY A 331 -12.11 -0.19 -20.22
C GLY A 331 -13.49 0.03 -20.83
N LEU A 332 -14.18 1.11 -20.45
CA LEU A 332 -15.49 1.46 -21.01
C LEU A 332 -15.42 1.84 -22.49
N PHE A 333 -14.38 2.59 -22.90
CA PHE A 333 -14.14 2.95 -24.29
C PHE A 333 -13.82 1.74 -25.17
N SER A 334 -13.03 0.79 -24.66
CA SER A 334 -12.57 -0.40 -25.41
C SER A 334 -13.58 -1.54 -25.53
N LYS A 335 -14.80 -1.39 -24.99
CA LYS A 335 -15.88 -2.39 -25.07
C LYS A 335 -16.19 -2.88 -26.50
N GLY A 336 -15.95 -2.03 -27.50
CA GLY A 336 -16.17 -2.35 -28.91
C GLY A 336 -15.15 -3.32 -29.54
N HIS A 337 -14.00 -3.55 -28.91
CA HIS A 337 -12.87 -4.26 -29.55
C HIS A 337 -12.55 -5.59 -28.88
N SER A 338 -12.30 -5.59 -27.56
CA SER A 338 -12.06 -6.81 -26.80
C SER A 338 -12.80 -6.78 -25.48
N LYS A 339 -13.80 -7.67 -25.35
CA LYS A 339 -14.59 -7.82 -24.11
C LYS A 339 -13.72 -8.18 -22.91
N TRP A 340 -12.65 -8.94 -23.12
CA TRP A 340 -11.78 -9.36 -22.03
C TRP A 340 -10.93 -8.19 -21.51
N ILE A 341 -10.24 -7.46 -22.39
CA ILE A 341 -9.42 -6.30 -22.02
C ILE A 341 -10.28 -5.24 -21.34
N SER A 342 -11.43 -4.94 -21.94
CA SER A 342 -12.40 -3.98 -21.42
C SER A 342 -12.86 -4.34 -20.00
N ASN A 343 -13.33 -5.57 -19.79
CA ASN A 343 -13.80 -6.00 -18.48
C ASN A 343 -12.68 -6.04 -17.44
N SER A 344 -11.49 -6.51 -17.81
CA SER A 344 -10.34 -6.56 -16.92
C SER A 344 -9.95 -5.15 -16.45
N LEU A 345 -9.86 -4.17 -17.35
CA LEU A 345 -9.53 -2.78 -17.00
C LEU A 345 -10.58 -2.17 -16.05
N VAL A 346 -11.87 -2.38 -16.31
CA VAL A 346 -12.94 -1.88 -15.43
C VAL A 346 -12.88 -2.54 -14.05
N ILE A 347 -12.72 -3.87 -13.99
CA ILE A 347 -12.64 -4.60 -12.71
C ILE A 347 -11.42 -4.17 -11.91
N CYS A 348 -10.25 -4.06 -12.55
CA CYS A 348 -9.02 -3.61 -11.92
C CYS A 348 -9.16 -2.21 -11.34
N GLY A 349 -9.65 -1.24 -12.13
CA GLY A 349 -9.82 0.13 -11.65
C GLY A 349 -10.85 0.23 -10.51
N LEU A 350 -11.99 -0.47 -10.59
CA LEU A 350 -12.96 -0.49 -9.49
C LEU A 350 -12.38 -1.09 -8.21
N LEU A 351 -11.58 -2.15 -8.32
CA LEU A 351 -10.91 -2.79 -7.20
C LEU A 351 -9.85 -1.87 -6.57
N GLU A 352 -9.07 -1.17 -7.39
CA GLU A 352 -8.09 -0.18 -6.93
C GLU A 352 -8.77 0.99 -6.18
N LEU A 353 -9.85 1.55 -6.72
CA LEU A 353 -10.63 2.59 -6.05
C LEU A 353 -11.21 2.11 -4.72
N PHE A 354 -11.75 0.89 -4.69
CA PHE A 354 -12.31 0.29 -3.49
C PHE A 354 -11.25 0.10 -2.39
N ILE A 355 -10.07 -0.42 -2.75
CA ILE A 355 -8.95 -0.60 -1.83
C ILE A 355 -8.46 0.76 -1.31
N CYS A 356 -8.24 1.73 -2.21
CA CYS A 356 -7.77 3.06 -1.83
C CYS A 356 -8.76 3.75 -0.88
N GLY A 357 -10.05 3.77 -1.22
CA GLY A 357 -11.10 4.34 -0.38
C GLY A 357 -11.20 3.66 0.99
N SER A 358 -11.03 2.33 1.02
CA SER A 358 -10.98 1.55 2.26
C SER A 358 -9.80 1.95 3.15
N VAL A 359 -8.60 2.10 2.58
CA VAL A 359 -7.40 2.53 3.31
C VAL A 359 -7.58 3.93 3.88
N VAL A 360 -8.12 4.87 3.10
CA VAL A 360 -8.40 6.24 3.59
C VAL A 360 -9.42 6.23 4.72
N TYR A 361 -10.49 5.45 4.59
CA TYR A 361 -11.50 5.32 5.64
C TYR A 361 -10.92 4.81 6.96
N VAL A 362 -10.02 3.82 6.88
CA VAL A 362 -9.31 3.26 8.03
C VAL A 362 -8.30 4.24 8.60
N GLY A 363 -7.61 4.99 7.74
CA GLY A 363 -6.76 6.11 8.15
C GLY A 363 -7.54 7.13 8.99
N GLY A 364 -8.78 7.43 8.60
CA GLY A 364 -9.71 8.26 9.37
C GLY A 364 -10.01 7.74 10.78
N ALA A 365 -9.97 6.42 10.99
CA ALA A 365 -10.12 5.85 12.33
C ALA A 365 -8.97 6.21 13.27
N PHE A 366 -7.78 6.56 12.76
CA PHE A 366 -6.67 7.04 13.60
C PHE A 366 -7.07 8.32 14.36
N LEU A 367 -7.70 9.25 13.65
CA LEU A 367 -8.15 10.51 14.23
C LEU A 367 -9.25 10.29 15.29
N ASP A 368 -10.17 9.36 15.07
CA ASP A 368 -11.18 9.00 16.08
C ASP A 368 -10.53 8.52 17.39
N HIS A 369 -9.45 7.73 17.30
CA HIS A 369 -8.74 7.26 18.49
C HIS A 369 -8.04 8.41 19.22
N LEU A 370 -7.53 9.42 18.51
CA LEU A 370 -7.01 10.64 19.13
C LEU A 370 -8.13 11.41 19.87
N TYR A 371 -9.34 11.51 19.31
CA TYR A 371 -10.48 12.11 20.01
C TYR A 371 -10.91 11.31 21.25
N VAL A 372 -10.76 9.98 21.24
CA VAL A 372 -10.96 9.17 22.44
C VAL A 372 -9.94 9.51 23.52
N ILE A 373 -8.66 9.69 23.15
CA ILE A 373 -7.61 10.15 24.07
C ILE A 373 -8.02 11.51 24.66
N HIS A 374 -8.43 12.47 23.82
CA HIS A 374 -8.89 13.78 24.26
C HIS A 374 -10.01 13.67 25.32
N GLY A 375 -11.07 12.90 25.04
CA GLY A 375 -12.18 12.72 25.99
C GLY A 375 -11.78 12.01 27.29
N LEU A 376 -10.83 11.08 27.24
CA LEU A 376 -10.26 10.43 28.43
C LEU A 376 -9.46 11.41 29.27
N TYR A 377 -8.64 12.25 28.64
CA TYR A 377 -7.86 13.27 29.32
C TYR A 377 -8.73 14.29 30.05
N VAL A 378 -9.77 14.82 29.39
CA VAL A 378 -10.73 15.73 30.02
C VAL A 378 -11.36 15.08 31.26
N SER A 379 -11.75 13.81 31.16
CA SER A 379 -12.31 13.06 32.29
C SER A 379 -11.32 12.86 33.44
N ILE A 380 -10.04 12.65 33.14
CA ILE A 380 -8.97 12.40 34.12
C ILE A 380 -8.64 13.70 34.86
N ILE A 381 -8.44 14.81 34.14
CA ILE A 381 -8.14 16.11 34.73
C ILE A 381 -9.26 16.58 35.65
N ALA A 382 -10.53 16.38 35.24
CA ALA A 382 -11.69 16.76 36.04
C ALA A 382 -11.75 16.04 37.41
N LYS A 383 -11.17 14.85 37.50
CA LYS A 383 -11.10 14.05 38.74
C LYS A 383 -9.81 14.27 39.54
N ALA A 384 -8.76 14.79 38.92
CA ALA A 384 -7.42 14.77 39.50
C ALA A 384 -7.13 16.06 40.28
N GLU A 385 -6.76 15.92 41.55
CA GLU A 385 -6.29 17.01 42.41
C GLU A 385 -4.78 17.22 42.22
N VAL A 386 -4.42 17.73 41.05
CA VAL A 386 -3.01 17.95 40.65
C VAL A 386 -2.62 19.42 40.68
N LYS A 387 -1.31 19.64 40.83
CA LYS A 387 -0.66 20.94 40.68
C LYS A 387 -0.97 21.58 39.32
N LEU A 388 -0.97 22.91 39.29
CA LEU A 388 -1.33 23.71 38.12
C LEU A 388 -0.43 23.44 36.90
N ASP A 389 0.87 23.23 37.11
CA ASP A 389 1.85 22.92 36.06
C ASP A 389 1.47 21.66 35.25
N GLN A 390 1.09 20.59 35.95
CA GLN A 390 0.68 19.34 35.32
C GLN A 390 -0.65 19.50 34.57
N LYS A 391 -1.57 20.31 35.08
CA LYS A 391 -2.83 20.64 34.40
C LYS A 391 -2.57 21.43 33.12
N LEU A 392 -1.70 22.44 33.15
CA LEU A 392 -1.33 23.24 31.97
C LEU A 392 -0.68 22.37 30.88
N LYS A 393 0.26 21.48 31.24
CA LYS A 393 0.87 20.57 30.26
C LYS A 393 -0.15 19.64 29.63
N THR A 394 -1.15 19.23 30.41
CA THR A 394 -2.22 18.37 29.91
C THR A 394 -3.15 19.13 28.95
N LEU A 395 -3.43 20.41 29.21
CA LEU A 395 -4.19 21.28 28.30
C LEU A 395 -3.45 21.50 26.98
N GLU A 396 -2.12 21.64 26.99
CA GLU A 396 -1.30 21.71 25.77
C GLU A 396 -1.45 20.45 24.90
N ILE A 397 -1.48 19.26 25.52
CA ILE A 397 -1.72 18.00 24.80
C ILE A 397 -3.12 17.98 24.18
N LEU A 398 -4.14 18.42 24.92
CA LEU A 398 -5.52 18.49 24.43
C LEU A 398 -5.64 19.43 23.22
N ASP A 399 -5.05 20.61 23.31
CA ASP A 399 -5.01 21.59 22.22
C ASP A 399 -4.27 21.03 20.99
N ARG A 400 -3.12 20.37 21.21
CA ARG A 400 -2.38 19.69 20.14
C ARG A 400 -3.21 18.62 19.45
N ILE A 401 -3.99 17.81 20.17
CA ILE A 401 -4.84 16.78 19.56
C ILE A 401 -5.91 17.39 18.64
N LEU A 402 -6.50 18.52 19.05
CA LEU A 402 -7.51 19.23 18.26
C LEU A 402 -6.92 20.01 17.08
N SER A 403 -5.62 20.29 17.11
CA SER A 403 -4.91 21.00 16.04
C SER A 403 -5.17 20.37 14.66
N PRO A 404 -5.39 21.19 13.61
CA PRO A 404 -5.54 20.69 12.24
C PRO A 404 -4.27 19.97 11.73
N TYR A 405 -3.13 20.22 12.38
CA TYR A 405 -1.85 19.61 12.03
C TYR A 405 -1.64 18.22 12.63
N SER A 406 -2.54 17.73 13.48
CA SER A 406 -2.41 16.43 14.16
C SER A 406 -3.17 15.31 13.44
N GLY A 407 -2.56 14.13 13.35
CA GLY A 407 -3.15 12.94 12.73
C GLY A 407 -2.44 12.52 11.44
N ALA A 408 -2.96 11.46 10.80
CA ALA A 408 -2.42 11.00 9.52
C ALA A 408 -2.62 12.08 8.45
N LYS A 409 -1.59 12.35 7.64
CA LYS A 409 -1.64 13.34 6.55
C LYS A 409 -1.30 12.71 5.21
N VAL A 410 -2.00 13.17 4.18
CA VAL A 410 -1.74 12.86 2.78
C VAL A 410 -1.29 14.15 2.12
N GLY A 411 0.03 14.34 2.05
CA GLY A 411 0.67 15.59 1.66
C GLY A 411 0.33 16.73 2.62
N ASP A 412 0.31 17.95 2.09
CA ASP A 412 -0.25 19.13 2.78
C ASP A 412 -1.72 19.38 2.42
N ALA A 413 -2.27 18.57 1.51
CA ALA A 413 -3.60 18.74 0.96
C ALA A 413 -4.70 18.19 1.87
N PHE A 414 -4.50 17.00 2.45
CA PHE A 414 -5.56 16.31 3.17
C PHE A 414 -5.12 15.79 4.53
N ARG A 415 -6.00 16.00 5.51
CA ARG A 415 -5.97 15.30 6.80
C ARG A 415 -6.74 13.99 6.66
N GLY A 416 -6.21 12.92 7.23
CA GLY A 416 -6.83 11.60 7.27
C GLY A 416 -8.09 11.61 8.13
N GLU A 417 -9.19 12.05 7.55
CA GLU A 417 -10.53 12.07 8.14
C GLU A 417 -11.43 11.08 7.40
N LYS A 418 -12.43 10.52 8.07
CA LYS A 418 -13.41 9.64 7.39
C LYS A 418 -14.18 10.36 6.29
N LEU A 419 -14.37 11.67 6.42
CA LEU A 419 -15.01 12.50 5.42
C LEU A 419 -14.19 12.53 4.12
N LEU A 420 -12.86 12.43 4.20
CA LEU A 420 -12.00 12.33 3.02
C LEU A 420 -12.33 11.09 2.18
N ALA A 421 -12.67 9.96 2.81
CA ALA A 421 -13.09 8.77 2.08
C ALA A 421 -14.42 8.97 1.34
N VAL A 422 -15.32 9.79 1.89
CA VAL A 422 -16.59 10.14 1.23
C VAL A 422 -16.33 11.05 0.04
N TYR A 423 -15.54 12.12 0.21
CA TYR A 423 -15.13 12.99 -0.89
C TYR A 423 -14.39 12.22 -1.97
N TYR A 424 -13.51 11.31 -1.58
CA TYR A 424 -12.81 10.43 -2.49
C TYR A 424 -13.76 9.64 -3.39
N VAL A 425 -14.71 8.90 -2.80
CA VAL A 425 -15.66 8.10 -3.59
C VAL A 425 -16.53 9.00 -4.48
N LEU A 426 -16.98 10.15 -3.98
CA LEU A 426 -17.79 11.09 -4.75
C LEU A 426 -17.03 11.70 -5.93
N GLU A 427 -15.77 12.08 -5.73
CA GLU A 427 -14.93 12.70 -6.77
C GLU A 427 -14.63 11.72 -7.90
N ASN A 428 -14.21 10.49 -7.56
CA ASN A 428 -13.94 9.45 -8.58
C ASN A 428 -15.24 9.03 -9.29
N ALA A 429 -16.36 8.88 -8.56
CA ALA A 429 -17.65 8.58 -9.18
C ALA A 429 -18.12 9.70 -10.14
N SER A 430 -17.93 10.96 -9.75
CA SER A 430 -18.28 12.13 -10.58
C SER A 430 -17.39 12.21 -11.81
N THR A 431 -16.09 11.92 -11.67
CA THR A 431 -15.12 11.87 -12.76
C THR A 431 -15.48 10.77 -13.76
N ILE A 432 -15.73 9.56 -13.29
CA ILE A 432 -16.19 8.43 -14.13
C ILE A 432 -17.50 8.79 -14.84
N MET A 433 -18.47 9.39 -14.14
CA MET A 433 -19.74 9.80 -14.73
C MET A 433 -19.56 10.85 -15.82
N LEU A 434 -18.75 11.88 -15.57
CA LEU A 434 -18.44 12.93 -16.54
C LEU A 434 -17.78 12.34 -17.79
N LEU A 435 -16.86 11.40 -17.60
CA LEU A 435 -16.21 10.70 -18.70
C LEU A 435 -17.21 9.85 -19.51
N ILE A 436 -18.11 9.12 -18.85
CA ILE A 436 -19.17 8.34 -19.52
C ILE A 436 -20.12 9.24 -20.32
N CYS A 437 -20.58 10.36 -19.75
CA CYS A 437 -21.47 11.29 -20.43
C CYS A 437 -20.83 11.89 -21.69
N ASN A 438 -19.54 12.23 -21.63
CA ASN A 438 -18.80 12.73 -22.79
C ASN A 438 -18.63 11.65 -23.88
N LEU A 439 -18.40 10.39 -23.50
CA LEU A 439 -18.34 9.29 -24.46
C LEU A 439 -19.67 9.06 -25.18
N GLN A 440 -20.79 9.10 -24.45
CA GLN A 440 -22.12 8.95 -25.04
C GLN A 440 -22.41 10.05 -26.05
N PHE A 441 -22.06 11.30 -25.72
CA PHE A 441 -22.18 12.44 -26.63
C PHE A 441 -21.39 12.22 -27.92
N ILE A 442 -20.12 11.80 -27.82
CA ILE A 442 -19.26 11.52 -28.99
C ILE A 442 -19.82 10.34 -29.82
N SER A 443 -20.38 9.31 -29.18
CA SER A 443 -20.98 8.16 -29.91
C SER A 443 -22.32 8.45 -30.58
N SER A 444 -22.95 9.59 -30.23
CA SER A 444 -24.25 10.02 -30.78
C SER A 444 -24.13 11.05 -31.92
N GLN A 445 -22.91 11.52 -32.18
CA GLN A 445 -22.53 12.31 -33.35
C GLN A 445 -21.92 11.39 -34.41
#